data_AF-A0A9N9I9A4-F1
#
_entry.id   AF-A0A9N9I9A4-F1
#
_cell.length_a   1.000
_cell.length_b   1.000
_cell.length_c   1.000
_cell.angle_alpha   90.00
_cell.angle_beta   90.00
_cell.angle_gamma   90.00
#
_symmetry.space_group_name_H-M   'P 1'
#
loop_
_entity.id
_entity.type
_entity.pdbx_description
1 polymer ?
#
loop_
_entity_poly.entity_id
_entity_poly.type
_entity_poly.pdbx_seq_one_letter_code
_entity_poly.pdbx_strand_id
1 'polypeptide(L)'
;MTSSVALGRAFEEKNVNLLKAKNVQVERTGPRGSGDRYARAHKGRKICRQCKAWKKKKIGPAVIREMIGALANEPRQTIGVVVGLTKDSFTNDAVKAAEKAGIITTDSNHL
;
A
#
# COMPACT_ATOMS: atom_id res chain seq x y z
N MET A 1 -4.06 -25.79 6.51
CA MET A 1 -3.69 -24.52 7.19
C MET A 1 -3.01 -23.60 6.18
N THR A 2 -3.70 -22.58 5.67
CA THR A 2 -3.08 -21.56 4.82
C THR A 2 -2.26 -20.63 5.71
N SER A 3 -0.93 -20.62 5.53
CA SER A 3 -0.03 -19.78 6.30
C SER A 3 -0.37 -18.29 6.09
N SER A 4 -0.15 -17.45 7.11
CA SER A 4 -0.35 -15.99 7.03
C SER A 4 0.40 -15.35 5.85
N VAL A 5 1.49 -15.98 5.41
CA VAL A 5 2.30 -15.60 4.25
C VAL A 5 1.54 -15.86 2.94
N ALA A 6 0.86 -17.00 2.80
CA ALA A 6 0.06 -17.32 1.62
C ALA A 6 -1.14 -16.37 1.46
N LEU A 7 -1.76 -15.97 2.58
CA LEU A 7 -2.84 -14.99 2.59
C LEU A 7 -2.37 -13.58 2.21
N GLY A 8 -1.20 -13.15 2.71
CA GLY A 8 -0.58 -11.90 2.30
C GLY A 8 -0.29 -11.87 0.81
N ARG A 9 0.25 -12.98 0.28
CA ARG A 9 0.56 -13.13 -1.15
C ARG A 9 -0.70 -13.08 -2.03
N ALA A 10 -1.76 -13.80 -1.67
CA ALA A 10 -3.01 -13.77 -2.44
C ALA A 10 -3.63 -12.36 -2.46
N PHE A 11 -3.51 -11.63 -1.36
CA PHE A 11 -3.97 -10.25 -1.27
C PHE A 11 -3.15 -9.32 -2.16
N GLU A 12 -1.82 -9.45 -2.15
CA GLU A 12 -0.91 -8.73 -3.05
C GLU A 12 -1.23 -9.02 -4.52
N GLU A 13 -1.35 -10.28 -4.91
CA GLU A 13 -1.66 -10.69 -6.29
C GLU A 13 -3.03 -10.17 -6.75
N LYS A 14 -4.07 -10.23 -5.90
CA LYS A 14 -5.39 -9.62 -6.19
C LYS A 14 -5.24 -8.13 -6.48
N ASN A 15 -4.46 -7.44 -5.67
CA ASN A 15 -4.24 -6.01 -5.78
C ASN A 15 -3.44 -5.61 -7.03
N VAL A 16 -2.47 -6.44 -7.44
CA VAL A 16 -1.76 -6.27 -8.72
C VAL A 16 -2.70 -6.49 -9.90
N ASN A 17 -3.53 -7.53 -9.86
CA ASN A 17 -4.47 -7.84 -10.94
C ASN A 17 -5.52 -6.74 -11.12
N LEU A 18 -6.05 -6.17 -10.04
CA LEU A 18 -6.94 -5.01 -10.09
C LEU A 18 -6.27 -3.80 -10.76
N LEU A 19 -4.98 -3.57 -10.47
CA LEU A 19 -4.22 -2.49 -11.11
C LEU A 19 -3.98 -2.78 -12.60
N LYS A 20 -3.54 -3.99 -12.96
CA LYS A 20 -3.36 -4.41 -14.36
C LYS A 20 -4.65 -4.27 -15.17
N ALA A 21 -5.79 -4.65 -14.60
CA ALA A 21 -7.10 -4.47 -15.23
C ALA A 21 -7.44 -2.99 -15.52
N LYS A 22 -6.89 -2.06 -14.75
CA LYS A 22 -6.99 -0.60 -14.98
C LYS A 22 -5.88 -0.04 -15.88
N ASN A 23 -5.22 -0.91 -16.64
CA ASN A 23 -4.09 -0.61 -17.53
C ASN A 23 -2.94 0.12 -16.81
N VAL A 24 -2.69 -0.28 -15.56
CA VAL A 24 -1.60 0.26 -14.74
C VAL A 24 -0.38 -0.62 -14.89
N GLN A 25 0.75 -0.03 -15.28
CA GLN A 25 2.05 -0.69 -15.16
C GLN A 25 2.40 -0.84 -13.68
N VAL A 26 2.79 -2.04 -13.29
CA VAL A 26 3.08 -2.41 -11.92
C VAL A 26 4.47 -3.01 -11.87
N GLU A 27 5.41 -2.28 -11.29
CA GLU A 27 6.73 -2.79 -10.96
C GLU A 27 6.77 -3.18 -9.48
N ARG A 28 7.23 -4.40 -9.17
CA ARG A 28 7.44 -4.86 -7.78
C ARG A 28 8.85 -4.51 -7.34
N THR A 29 8.97 -3.61 -6.37
CA THR A 29 10.27 -3.25 -5.78
C THR A 29 10.34 -3.75 -4.33
N GLY A 30 11.24 -4.70 -4.06
CA GLY A 30 11.61 -5.15 -2.71
C GLY A 30 11.62 -6.67 -2.49
N PRO A 31 12.35 -7.17 -1.47
CA PRO A 31 12.34 -8.58 -1.09
C PRO A 31 10.99 -9.00 -0.49
N ARG A 32 10.59 -10.25 -0.79
CA ARG A 32 9.36 -10.89 -0.28
C ARG A 32 9.24 -10.72 1.23
N GLY A 33 8.21 -9.99 1.70
CA GLY A 33 7.86 -9.88 3.13
C GLY A 33 7.94 -8.48 3.74
N SER A 34 8.58 -7.50 3.08
CA SER A 34 8.71 -6.12 3.64
C SER A 34 7.53 -5.19 3.30
N GLY A 35 6.52 -5.69 2.59
CA GLY A 35 5.47 -4.87 1.98
C GLY A 35 5.93 -4.40 0.61
N ASP A 36 5.44 -5.07 -0.42
CA ASP A 36 5.74 -4.75 -1.81
C ASP A 36 5.44 -3.27 -2.08
N ARG A 37 6.39 -2.57 -2.70
CA ARG A 37 6.17 -1.25 -3.31
C ARG A 37 5.76 -1.47 -4.75
N TYR A 38 4.55 -1.04 -5.10
CA TYR A 38 4.12 -0.96 -6.50
C TYR A 38 4.30 0.45 -6.99
N ALA A 39 4.94 0.63 -8.15
CA ALA A 39 5.06 1.89 -8.87
C ALA A 39 4.04 1.95 -10.01
N ARG A 40 3.09 2.90 -10.00
CA ARG A 40 2.25 3.26 -11.17
C ARG A 40 2.76 4.55 -11.78
N ALA A 41 2.87 4.67 -13.10
CA ALA A 41 2.80 5.97 -13.76
C ALA A 41 1.34 6.27 -14.13
N HIS A 42 0.68 7.22 -13.46
CA HIS A 42 -0.64 7.74 -13.87
C HIS A 42 -0.51 9.19 -14.23
N LYS A 43 -0.83 9.57 -15.47
CA LYS A 43 -0.67 10.96 -15.93
C LYS A 43 0.75 11.50 -15.63
N GLY A 44 1.77 10.65 -15.82
CA GLY A 44 3.18 10.99 -15.54
C GLY A 44 3.62 10.92 -14.07
N ARG A 45 2.73 10.61 -13.12
CA ARG A 45 3.10 10.54 -11.69
C ARG A 45 3.31 9.12 -11.21
N LYS A 46 4.43 8.87 -10.54
CA LYS A 46 4.72 7.61 -9.84
C LYS A 46 3.75 7.46 -8.66
N ILE A 47 3.26 6.27 -8.37
CA ILE A 47 2.52 5.96 -7.14
C ILE A 47 3.27 4.87 -6.43
N CYS A 48 3.69 5.07 -5.19
CA CYS A 48 4.26 4.04 -4.33
C CYS A 48 3.18 3.49 -3.42
N ARG A 49 2.94 2.19 -3.51
CA ARG A 49 1.87 1.54 -2.76
C ARG A 49 2.39 0.46 -1.83
N GLN A 50 1.88 0.37 -0.59
CA GLN A 50 2.19 -0.71 0.35
C GLN A 50 0.89 -1.41 0.79
N CYS A 51 0.85 -2.74 0.69
CA CYS A 51 -0.30 -3.55 1.09
C CYS A 51 -0.03 -4.23 2.44
N LYS A 52 -0.96 -4.14 3.39
CA LYS A 52 -0.88 -4.82 4.69
C LYS A 52 -2.17 -5.61 4.95
N ALA A 53 -2.11 -6.93 4.78
CA ALA A 53 -3.24 -7.84 4.97
C ALA A 53 -3.37 -8.34 6.42
N TRP A 54 -3.36 -7.44 7.40
CA TRP A 54 -3.37 -7.82 8.82
C TRP A 54 -4.79 -8.06 9.34
N LYS A 55 -5.11 -9.31 9.70
CA LYS A 55 -6.44 -9.69 10.20
C LYS A 55 -6.68 -9.36 11.67
N LYS A 56 -5.66 -9.52 12.52
CA LYS A 56 -5.78 -9.41 13.99
C LYS A 56 -5.23 -8.09 14.55
N LYS A 57 -4.63 -7.25 13.71
CA LYS A 57 -3.96 -6.02 14.12
C LYS A 57 -4.31 -4.89 13.16
N LYS A 58 -4.70 -3.74 13.71
CA LYS A 58 -4.85 -2.52 12.93
C LYS A 58 -3.50 -1.95 12.52
N ILE A 59 -3.47 -1.35 11.34
CA ILE A 59 -2.36 -0.61 10.77
C ILE A 59 -2.16 0.66 11.60
N GLY A 60 -1.00 0.73 12.24
CA GLY A 60 -0.58 1.86 13.06
C GLY A 60 0.19 2.92 12.27
N PRO A 61 0.46 4.08 12.88
CA PRO A 61 1.19 5.19 12.24
C PRO A 61 2.63 4.82 11.85
N ALA A 62 3.21 3.75 12.40
CA ALA A 62 4.51 3.24 11.99
C ALA A 62 4.57 2.90 10.50
N VAL A 63 3.51 2.28 9.95
CA VAL A 63 3.41 1.94 8.52
C VAL A 63 3.35 3.21 7.65
N ILE A 64 2.69 4.26 8.15
CA ILE A 64 2.67 5.55 7.46
C ILE A 64 4.08 6.18 7.45
N ARG A 65 4.82 6.12 8.56
CA ARG A 65 6.20 6.62 8.62
C ARG A 65 7.14 5.84 7.72
N GLU A 66 6.97 4.52 7.61
CA GLU A 66 7.69 3.70 6.62
C GLU A 66 7.43 4.21 5.20
N MET A 67 6.16 4.49 4.86
CA MET A 67 5.80 5.05 3.56
C MET A 67 6.42 6.43 3.33
N ILE A 68 6.43 7.32 4.33
CA ILE A 68 7.10 8.63 4.23
C ILE A 68 8.59 8.44 3.91
N GLY A 69 9.28 7.56 4.63
CA GLY A 69 10.70 7.26 4.38
C GLY A 69 10.93 6.64 2.99
N ALA A 70 9.99 5.81 2.52
CA ALA A 70 10.06 5.26 1.17
C ALA A 70 9.90 6.34 0.09
N LEU A 71 8.98 7.29 0.27
CA LEU A 71 8.75 8.39 -0.66
C LEU A 71 9.91 9.41 -0.70
N ALA A 72 10.73 9.49 0.36
CA ALA A 72 11.85 10.42 0.41
C ALA A 72 12.90 10.17 -0.68
N ASN A 73 12.99 8.94 -1.19
CA ASN A 73 13.90 8.55 -2.27
C ASN A 73 13.23 8.55 -3.65
N GLU A 74 11.99 9.03 -3.74
CA GLU A 74 11.19 9.01 -4.95
C GLU A 74 11.01 10.42 -5.51
N PRO A 75 10.67 10.59 -6.80
CA PRO A 75 10.36 11.90 -7.37
C PRO A 75 9.30 12.63 -6.54
N ARG A 76 9.40 13.96 -6.39
CA ARG A 76 8.50 14.77 -5.53
C ARG A 76 7.01 14.61 -5.82
N GLN A 77 6.65 14.23 -7.04
CA GLN A 77 5.24 14.03 -7.45
C GLN A 77 4.73 12.60 -7.19
N THR A 78 5.52 11.78 -6.48
CA THR A 78 5.16 10.40 -6.19
C THR A 78 4.07 10.34 -5.13
N ILE A 79 2.99 9.63 -5.42
CA ILE A 79 1.84 9.50 -4.53
C ILE A 79 2.04 8.27 -3.64
N GLY A 80 1.95 8.43 -2.32
CA GLY A 80 1.94 7.31 -1.37
C GLY A 80 0.55 6.75 -1.16
N VAL A 81 0.41 5.43 -1.23
CA VAL A 81 -0.86 4.72 -0.94
C VAL A 81 -0.62 3.55 0.00
N VAL A 82 -1.33 3.50 1.13
CA VAL A 82 -1.32 2.34 2.02
C VAL A 82 -2.66 1.63 1.94
N VAL A 83 -2.63 0.31 1.73
CA VAL A 83 -3.84 -0.50 1.54
C VAL A 83 -3.99 -1.56 2.61
N GLY A 84 -5.10 -1.48 3.35
CA GLY A 84 -5.55 -2.47 4.33
C GLY A 84 -6.58 -3.45 3.77
N LEU A 85 -7.00 -4.42 4.58
CA LEU A 85 -8.08 -5.35 4.21
C LEU A 85 -9.43 -4.62 4.07
N THR A 86 -9.67 -3.64 4.93
CA THR A 86 -10.88 -2.80 5.03
C THR A 86 -10.50 -1.38 5.45
N LYS A 87 -11.37 -0.38 5.27
CA LYS A 87 -11.15 0.97 5.83
C LYS A 87 -10.91 0.95 7.35
N ASP A 88 -11.56 0.04 8.07
CA ASP A 88 -11.39 -0.12 9.53
C ASP A 88 -10.08 -0.79 9.94
N SER A 89 -9.27 -1.22 8.96
CA SER A 89 -7.95 -1.78 9.20
C SER A 89 -6.96 -0.74 9.72
N PHE A 90 -7.27 0.56 9.67
CA PHE A 90 -6.39 1.62 10.15
C PHE A 90 -6.77 2.08 11.56
N THR A 91 -5.77 2.42 12.36
CA THR A 91 -5.97 3.16 13.61
C THR A 91 -6.24 4.64 13.32
N ASN A 92 -6.93 5.34 14.21
CA ASN A 92 -7.19 6.78 14.05
C ASN A 92 -5.88 7.58 13.92
N ASP A 93 -4.84 7.18 14.66
CA ASP A 93 -3.53 7.84 14.57
C ASP A 93 -2.84 7.59 13.23
N ALA A 94 -3.05 6.43 12.62
CA ALA A 94 -2.54 6.17 11.27
C ALA A 94 -3.26 7.04 10.24
N VAL A 95 -4.58 7.19 10.34
CA VAL A 95 -5.35 8.06 9.43
C VAL A 95 -4.89 9.51 9.55
N LYS A 96 -4.80 10.04 10.78
CA LYS A 96 -4.29 11.40 11.03
C LYS A 96 -2.87 11.60 10.51
N ALA A 97 -1.99 10.62 10.72
CA ALA A 97 -0.61 10.68 10.21
C ALA A 97 -0.57 10.68 8.67
N ALA A 98 -1.46 9.90 8.04
CA ALA A 98 -1.54 9.82 6.58
C ALA A 98 -2.05 11.14 5.98
N GLU A 99 -3.11 11.73 6.56
CA GLU A 99 -3.65 13.04 6.17
C GLU A 99 -2.58 14.13 6.24
N LYS A 100 -1.84 14.20 7.36
CA LYS A 100 -0.76 15.19 7.54
C LYS A 100 0.36 15.02 6.52
N ALA A 101 0.62 13.80 6.05
CA ALA A 101 1.67 13.48 5.10
C ALA A 101 1.22 13.47 3.63
N GLY A 102 -0.07 13.71 3.35
CA GLY A 102 -0.63 13.58 2.00
C GLY A 102 -0.62 12.15 1.47
N ILE A 103 -0.62 11.15 2.35
CA ILE A 103 -0.66 9.73 2.01
C ILE A 103 -2.10 9.25 1.97
N ILE A 104 -2.45 8.47 0.95
CA ILE A 104 -3.80 7.92 0.80
C ILE A 104 -3.88 6.58 1.54
N THR A 105 -4.85 6.42 2.44
CA THR A 105 -5.22 5.12 3.03
C THR A 105 -6.49 4.60 2.38
N THR A 106 -6.48 3.36 1.90
CA THR A 106 -7.65 2.73 1.28
C THR A 106 -7.69 1.23 1.57
N ASP A 107 -8.72 0.55 1.06
CA ASP A 107 -8.82 -0.90 1.05
C ASP A 107 -8.89 -1.46 -0.37
N SER A 108 -8.86 -2.78 -0.50
CA SER A 108 -8.88 -3.43 -1.80
C SER A 108 -10.19 -3.33 -2.59
N ASN A 109 -11.30 -2.97 -1.95
CA ASN A 109 -12.60 -2.82 -2.61
C ASN A 109 -12.76 -1.42 -3.22
N HIS A 110 -11.98 -0.44 -2.78
CA HIS A 110 -12.03 0.95 -3.23
C HIS A 110 -10.82 1.34 -4.10
N LEU A 111 -10.18 0.35 -4.74
CA LEU A 111 -9.07 0.56 -5.68
C LEU A 111 -9.55 0.82 -7.10
#